data_AF-A0AAE0YXF1-F1
#
_entry.id   AF-A0AAE0YXF1-F1
#
_cell.length_a   1.000
_cell.length_b   1.000
_cell.length_c   1.000
_cell.angle_alpha   90.00
_cell.angle_beta   90.00
_cell.angle_gamma   90.00
#
_symmetry.space_group_name_H-M   'P 1'
#
loop_
_entity.id
_entity.type
_entity.pdbx_description
1 polymer ?
#
loop_
_entity_poly.entity_id
_entity_poly.type
_entity_poly.pdbx_seq_one_letter_code
_entity_poly.pdbx_strand_id
1 'polypeptide(L)'
;MPVQLRQLFAIMLHTCDLSQPMQVWEKHKDSLCEDFRHTAELMDGPVFNSDLIYNNALIIIEDIVLHMGGNHLSFFGKPGPQRQEQNGFAQGLFRDRNYNVAELTELIETNVPRLVADQRYAFDSIMSTVHEGRGGIFFLDAAGGTGKTFILNLLLARVRMDNKIAMAVASSGIAAILLKGGRTAHSTINLMATDSPMCGIKRGTDQGNLLKETKLIMWDKATMSHKRALETVD
;
A
#
# COMPACT_ATOMS: atom_id res chain seq x y z
N MET A 1 -12.16 10.72 7.47
CA MET A 1 -12.33 10.90 8.93
C MET A 1 -11.68 9.76 9.73
N PRO A 2 -11.86 8.46 9.40
CA PRO A 2 -11.32 7.36 10.21
C PRO A 2 -9.79 7.33 10.31
N VAL A 3 -9.08 7.68 9.22
CA VAL A 3 -7.60 7.80 9.20
C VAL A 3 -7.12 8.85 10.21
N GLN A 4 -7.74 10.04 10.21
CA GLN A 4 -7.38 11.13 11.12
C GLN A 4 -7.68 10.76 12.57
N LEU A 5 -8.77 10.04 12.82
CA LEU A 5 -9.10 9.53 14.16
C LEU A 5 -8.05 8.53 14.67
N ARG A 6 -7.57 7.62 13.82
CA ARG A 6 -6.48 6.69 14.19
C ARG A 6 -5.17 7.42 14.46
N GLN A 7 -4.83 8.44 13.68
CA GLN A 7 -3.66 9.29 13.94
C GLN A 7 -3.78 10.03 15.27
N LEU A 8 -4.92 10.66 15.53
CA LEU A 8 -5.17 11.35 16.79
C LEU A 8 -5.07 10.39 17.98
N PHE A 9 -5.66 9.20 17.87
CA PHE A 9 -5.60 8.20 18.92
C PHE A 9 -4.16 7.71 19.16
N ALA A 10 -3.37 7.48 18.11
CA ALA A 10 -1.95 7.13 18.24
C ALA A 10 -1.14 8.25 18.91
N ILE A 11 -1.41 9.52 18.58
CA ILE A 11 -0.78 10.67 19.25
C ILE A 11 -1.17 10.66 20.73
N MET A 12 -2.45 10.51 21.07
CA MET A 12 -2.91 10.45 22.46
C MET A 12 -2.24 9.31 23.23
N LEU A 13 -2.04 8.13 22.62
CA LEU A 13 -1.31 7.02 23.26
C LEU A 13 0.17 7.32 23.51
N HIS A 14 0.80 8.09 22.64
CA HIS A 14 2.22 8.42 22.75
C HIS A 14 2.49 9.61 23.67
N THR A 15 1.69 10.67 23.55
CA THR A 15 1.95 11.97 24.20
C THR A 15 1.10 12.20 25.44
N CYS A 16 -0.02 11.49 25.59
CA CYS A 16 -0.89 11.64 26.74
C CYS A 16 -0.78 10.40 27.63
N ASP A 17 -0.61 10.59 28.93
CA ASP A 17 -0.75 9.53 29.93
C ASP A 17 -2.23 9.15 30.07
N LEU A 18 -2.76 8.48 29.06
CA LEU A 18 -4.11 7.95 29.07
C LEU A 18 -4.22 6.92 30.19
N SER A 19 -5.04 7.23 31.19
CA SER A 19 -5.25 6.36 32.34
C SER A 19 -5.95 5.05 31.98
N GLN A 20 -6.79 5.05 30.92
CA GLN A 20 -7.52 3.86 30.46
C GLN A 20 -7.58 3.76 28.92
N PRO A 21 -6.46 3.51 28.24
CA PRO A 21 -6.37 3.49 26.77
C PRO A 21 -7.33 2.47 26.13
N MET A 22 -7.48 1.31 26.77
CA MET A 22 -8.35 0.23 26.29
C MET A 22 -9.84 0.58 26.33
N GLN A 23 -10.29 1.41 27.27
CA GLN A 23 -11.69 1.82 27.31
C GLN A 23 -12.01 2.82 26.19
N VAL A 24 -11.05 3.70 25.88
CA VAL A 24 -11.17 4.62 24.74
C VAL A 24 -11.22 3.83 23.43
N TRP A 25 -10.35 2.83 23.29
CA TRP A 25 -10.41 1.90 22.16
C TRP A 25 -11.78 1.22 22.04
N GLU A 26 -12.25 0.52 23.08
CA GLU A 26 -13.52 -0.22 23.03
C GLU A 26 -14.71 0.69 22.72
N LYS A 27 -14.71 1.93 23.22
CA LYS A 27 -15.75 2.91 22.97
C LYS A 27 -15.76 3.45 21.54
N HIS A 28 -14.59 3.54 20.90
CA HIS A 28 -14.44 4.24 19.62
C HIS A 28 -13.95 3.35 18.47
N LYS A 29 -13.74 2.05 18.69
CA LYS A 29 -13.22 1.11 17.68
C LYS A 29 -14.03 1.08 16.40
N ASP A 30 -15.36 1.20 16.47
CA ASP A 30 -16.21 1.24 15.28
C ASP A 30 -15.97 2.48 14.42
N SER A 31 -15.86 3.66 15.03
CA SER A 31 -15.54 4.91 14.32
C SER A 31 -14.10 4.91 13.78
N LEU A 32 -13.17 4.29 14.52
CA LEU A 32 -11.78 4.11 14.10
C LEU A 32 -11.63 3.10 12.95
N CYS A 33 -12.65 2.30 12.66
CA CYS A 33 -12.62 1.25 11.64
C CYS A 33 -13.69 1.41 10.55
N GLU A 34 -14.40 2.54 10.52
CA GLU A 34 -15.54 2.77 9.62
C GLU A 34 -15.15 2.63 8.14
N ASP A 35 -13.97 3.12 7.76
CA ASP A 35 -13.42 2.97 6.40
C ASP A 35 -13.12 1.51 6.04
N PHE A 36 -12.67 0.72 7.01
CA PHE A 36 -12.45 -0.71 6.82
C PHE A 36 -13.77 -1.46 6.63
N ARG A 37 -14.81 -1.11 7.40
CA ARG A 37 -16.14 -1.71 7.27
C ARG A 37 -16.78 -1.37 5.92
N HIS A 38 -16.76 -0.10 5.52
CA HIS A 38 -17.28 0.32 4.21
C HIS A 38 -16.56 -0.35 3.04
N THR A 39 -15.24 -0.51 3.13
CA THR A 39 -14.45 -1.20 2.09
C THR A 39 -14.76 -2.69 2.05
N ALA A 40 -15.03 -3.32 3.20
CA ALA A 40 -15.45 -4.72 3.27
C ALA A 40 -16.85 -4.94 2.67
N GLU A 41 -17.78 -4.00 2.88
CA GLU A 41 -19.15 -4.06 2.34
C GLU A 41 -19.20 -3.90 0.81
N LEU A 42 -18.29 -3.12 0.24
CA LEU A 42 -18.16 -2.97 -1.22
C LEU A 42 -17.50 -4.19 -1.90
N MET A 43 -16.84 -5.06 -1.13
CA MET A 43 -16.19 -6.29 -1.61
C MET A 43 -17.10 -7.48 -1.30
N ASP A 44 -18.11 -7.70 -2.15
CA ASP A 44 -19.18 -8.71 -2.09
C ASP A 44 -18.71 -10.13 -1.68
N GLY A 45 -18.51 -10.37 -0.38
CA GLY A 45 -17.97 -11.62 0.14
C GLY A 45 -18.18 -11.82 1.66
N PRO A 46 -18.67 -13.00 2.12
CA PRO A 46 -19.16 -13.21 3.49
C PRO A 46 -18.06 -13.52 4.53
N VAL A 47 -16.86 -12.93 4.44
CA VAL A 47 -15.69 -13.41 5.22
C VAL A 47 -14.90 -12.32 5.97
N PHE A 48 -15.29 -11.05 5.93
CA PHE A 48 -14.65 -10.06 6.80
C PHE A 48 -15.19 -10.18 8.24
N ASN A 49 -14.53 -11.02 9.03
CA ASN A 49 -14.77 -11.08 10.47
C ASN A 49 -14.48 -9.70 11.08
N SER A 50 -15.37 -9.22 11.95
CA SER A 50 -15.22 -7.96 12.69
C SER A 50 -13.89 -7.91 13.45
N ASP A 51 -13.43 -9.05 13.95
CA ASP A 51 -12.13 -9.16 14.63
C ASP A 51 -10.95 -8.78 13.74
N LEU A 52 -11.02 -9.11 12.44
CA LEU A 52 -9.97 -8.81 11.47
C LEU A 52 -9.91 -7.31 11.16
N ILE A 53 -11.08 -6.66 11.09
CA ILE A 53 -11.21 -5.21 10.91
C ILE A 53 -10.57 -4.47 12.09
N TYR A 54 -10.94 -4.87 13.32
CA TYR A 54 -10.38 -4.27 14.54
C TYR A 54 -8.88 -4.52 14.66
N ASN A 55 -8.41 -5.72 14.32
CA ASN A 55 -6.99 -6.05 14.34
C ASN A 55 -6.18 -5.20 13.35
N ASN A 56 -6.69 -4.95 12.13
CA ASN A 56 -6.01 -4.09 11.15
C ASN A 56 -5.87 -2.65 11.63
N ALA A 57 -6.92 -2.11 12.26
CA ALA A 57 -6.85 -0.78 12.87
C ALA A 57 -5.81 -0.73 14.00
N LEU A 58 -5.75 -1.74 14.87
CA LEU A 58 -4.74 -1.84 15.92
C LEU A 58 -3.32 -1.89 15.35
N ILE A 59 -3.08 -2.61 14.25
CA ILE A 59 -1.73 -2.63 13.66
C ILE A 59 -1.35 -1.25 13.12
N ILE A 60 -2.27 -0.55 12.45
CA ILE A 60 -2.00 0.80 11.93
C ILE A 60 -1.70 1.77 13.07
N ILE A 61 -2.48 1.71 14.16
CA ILE A 61 -2.25 2.54 15.34
C ILE A 61 -0.89 2.21 15.95
N GLU A 62 -0.55 0.91 16.11
CA GLU A 62 0.74 0.50 16.65
C GLU A 62 1.91 0.98 15.79
N ASP A 63 1.81 0.85 14.46
CA ASP A 63 2.84 1.34 13.56
C ASP A 63 3.04 2.84 13.74
N ILE A 64 1.98 3.65 13.84
CA ILE A 64 2.10 5.11 14.07
C ILE A 64 2.78 5.40 15.41
N VAL A 65 2.38 4.71 16.49
CA VAL A 65 2.99 4.87 17.82
C VAL A 65 4.49 4.52 17.80
N LEU A 66 4.86 3.41 17.16
CA LEU A 66 6.25 2.99 17.03
C LEU A 66 7.08 3.98 16.19
N HIS A 67 6.52 4.55 15.13
CA HIS A 67 7.20 5.59 14.33
C HIS A 67 7.48 6.87 15.12
N MET A 68 6.69 7.16 16.15
CA MET A 68 6.93 8.27 17.08
C MET A 68 7.91 7.90 18.21
N GLY A 69 8.42 6.66 18.25
CA GLY A 69 9.29 6.17 19.32
C GLY A 69 8.54 5.73 20.58
N GLY A 70 7.23 5.48 20.48
CA GLY A 70 6.41 4.95 21.57
C GLY A 70 6.57 3.44 21.79
N ASN A 71 5.86 2.92 22.80
CA ASN A 71 5.84 1.49 23.12
C ASN A 71 4.82 0.73 22.25
N HIS A 72 4.98 -0.58 22.18
CA HIS A 72 3.97 -1.48 21.60
C HIS A 72 2.60 -1.31 22.27
N LEU A 73 1.51 -1.56 21.53
CA LEU A 73 0.17 -1.45 22.10
C LEU A 73 -0.07 -2.41 23.27
N SER A 74 0.68 -3.53 23.29
CA SER A 74 0.71 -4.46 24.42
C SER A 74 1.12 -3.83 25.76
N PHE A 75 1.83 -2.71 25.74
CA PHE A 75 2.21 -1.94 26.92
C PHE A 75 1.01 -1.20 27.55
N PHE A 76 0.02 -0.80 26.73
CA PHE A 76 -1.15 -0.03 27.15
C PHE A 76 -2.35 -0.90 27.55
N GLY A 77 -2.23 -2.23 27.45
CA GLY A 77 -3.27 -3.22 27.77
C GLY A 77 -3.36 -4.33 26.72
N LYS A 78 -4.33 -5.25 26.88
CA LYS A 78 -4.68 -6.25 25.85
C LYS A 78 -6.06 -5.91 25.26
N PRO A 79 -6.29 -6.15 23.94
CA PRO A 79 -5.44 -6.91 23.02
C PRO A 79 -4.50 -6.01 22.20
N GLY A 80 -3.22 -6.35 22.19
CA GLY A 80 -2.28 -5.85 21.18
C GLY A 80 -2.56 -6.50 19.81
N PRO A 81 -2.09 -5.90 18.71
CA PRO A 81 -2.34 -6.40 17.38
C PRO A 81 -1.76 -7.81 17.17
N GLN A 82 -2.57 -8.70 16.62
CA GLN A 82 -2.15 -10.02 16.16
C GLN A 82 -1.57 -9.90 14.75
N ARG A 83 -0.25 -9.79 14.68
CA ARG A 83 0.53 -9.84 13.44
C ARG A 83 0.76 -11.31 13.02
N GLN A 84 -0.29 -12.05 12.66
CA GLN A 84 -0.13 -13.34 11.98
C GLN A 84 0.14 -13.09 10.49
N GLU A 85 0.99 -13.91 9.85
CA GLU A 85 1.26 -13.86 8.41
C GLU A 85 -0.01 -13.97 7.53
N GLN A 86 -1.12 -14.45 8.12
CA GLN A 86 -2.45 -14.60 7.51
C GLN A 86 -3.32 -13.32 7.53
N ASN A 87 -2.81 -12.18 8.02
CA ASN A 87 -3.53 -10.90 8.01
C ASN A 87 -2.99 -9.91 6.94
N GLY A 88 -2.01 -10.33 6.14
CA GLY A 88 -1.33 -9.47 5.17
C GLY A 88 -2.21 -9.01 4.01
N PHE A 89 -3.27 -9.73 3.66
CA PHE A 89 -4.14 -9.41 2.51
C PHE A 89 -5.06 -8.28 2.82
N ALA A 90 -5.75 -8.35 3.95
CA ALA A 90 -6.60 -7.26 4.40
C ALA A 90 -5.74 -6.02 4.65
N GLN A 91 -4.58 -6.16 5.29
CA GLN A 91 -3.68 -5.05 5.54
C GLN A 91 -3.07 -4.44 4.27
N GLY A 92 -2.74 -5.28 3.27
CA GLY A 92 -2.33 -4.87 1.93
C GLY A 92 -3.44 -4.18 1.16
N LEU A 93 -4.62 -4.78 1.08
CA LEU A 93 -5.82 -4.23 0.45
C LEU A 93 -6.23 -2.90 1.06
N PHE A 94 -6.35 -2.81 2.39
CA PHE A 94 -6.72 -1.58 3.05
C PHE A 94 -5.66 -0.51 2.83
N ARG A 95 -4.36 -0.83 2.88
CA ARG A 95 -3.31 0.17 2.63
C ARG A 95 -3.19 0.56 1.15
N ASP A 96 -3.50 -0.34 0.23
CA ASP A 96 -3.41 -0.12 -1.22
C ASP A 96 -4.75 0.34 -1.86
N ARG A 97 -5.83 0.43 -1.07
CA ARG A 97 -7.13 1.00 -1.47
C ARG A 97 -7.58 2.20 -0.62
N ASN A 98 -7.01 2.43 0.58
CA ASN A 98 -7.35 3.57 1.43
C ASN A 98 -6.56 4.85 1.05
N TYR A 99 -6.59 5.18 -0.24
CA TYR A 99 -6.09 6.47 -0.72
C TYR A 99 -7.23 7.48 -0.72
N ASN A 100 -6.91 8.73 -0.37
CA ASN A 100 -7.89 9.82 -0.50
C ASN A 100 -8.13 10.11 -1.99
N VAL A 101 -9.26 9.62 -2.51
CA VAL A 101 -9.62 9.76 -3.93
C VAL A 101 -9.69 11.23 -4.34
N ALA A 102 -10.11 12.14 -3.45
CA ALA A 102 -10.15 13.57 -3.76
C ALA A 102 -8.74 14.15 -3.96
N GLU A 103 -7.79 13.82 -3.08
CA GLU A 103 -6.38 14.23 -3.23
C GLU A 103 -5.75 13.63 -4.49
N LEU A 104 -6.05 12.37 -4.82
CA LEU A 104 -5.58 11.75 -6.05
C LEU A 104 -6.16 12.43 -7.30
N THR A 105 -7.44 12.81 -7.26
CA THR A 105 -8.11 13.50 -8.35
C THR A 105 -7.47 14.87 -8.59
N GLU A 106 -7.30 15.67 -7.54
CA GLU A 106 -6.62 16.97 -7.63
C GLU A 106 -5.19 16.83 -8.16
N LEU A 107 -4.45 15.83 -7.68
CA LEU A 107 -3.09 15.53 -8.14
C LEU A 107 -3.08 15.21 -9.64
N ILE A 108 -4.02 14.40 -10.13
CA ILE A 108 -4.12 14.03 -11.55
C ILE A 108 -4.51 15.23 -12.40
N GLU A 109 -5.56 15.94 -12.04
CA GLU A 109 -6.05 17.11 -12.78
C GLU A 109 -5.01 18.24 -12.86
N THR A 110 -4.23 18.42 -11.81
CA THR A 110 -3.18 19.45 -11.77
C THR A 110 -1.95 19.07 -12.58
N ASN A 111 -1.54 17.80 -12.57
CA ASN A 111 -0.22 17.39 -13.06
C ASN A 111 -0.23 16.72 -14.44
N VAL A 112 -1.30 16.00 -14.81
CA VAL A 112 -1.40 15.39 -16.14
C VAL A 112 -1.35 16.40 -17.28
N PRO A 113 -1.96 17.61 -17.18
CA PRO A 113 -1.82 18.64 -18.21
C PRO A 113 -0.40 19.23 -18.32
N ARG A 114 0.44 19.05 -17.29
CA ARG A 114 1.81 19.59 -17.24
C ARG A 114 2.85 18.62 -17.79
N LEU A 115 2.44 17.42 -18.21
CA LEU A 115 3.34 16.44 -18.81
C LEU A 115 3.88 16.96 -20.15
N VAL A 116 5.19 16.85 -20.34
CA VAL A 116 5.80 17.09 -21.65
C VAL A 116 5.50 15.93 -22.59
N ALA A 117 5.69 16.13 -23.90
CA ALA A 117 5.25 15.19 -24.95
C ALA A 117 5.64 13.72 -24.69
N ASP A 118 6.91 13.44 -24.37
CA ASP A 118 7.37 12.07 -24.15
C ASP A 118 6.77 11.45 -22.88
N GLN A 119 6.63 12.24 -21.82
CA GLN A 119 6.02 11.78 -20.57
C GLN A 119 4.53 11.51 -20.76
N ARG A 120 3.85 12.37 -21.54
CA ARG A 120 2.45 12.22 -21.88
C ARG A 120 2.23 10.97 -22.72
N TYR A 121 3.06 10.75 -23.72
CA TYR A 121 3.04 9.54 -24.55
C TYR A 121 3.20 8.27 -23.70
N ALA A 122 4.19 8.24 -22.79
CA ALA A 122 4.40 7.12 -21.89
C ALA A 122 3.18 6.91 -20.95
N PHE A 123 2.68 7.99 -20.36
CA PHE A 123 1.52 7.95 -19.47
C PHE A 123 0.28 7.39 -20.17
N ASP A 124 -0.10 7.95 -21.32
CA ASP A 124 -1.29 7.55 -22.07
C ASP A 124 -1.16 6.10 -22.57
N SER A 125 0.02 5.71 -23.08
CA SER A 125 0.26 4.34 -23.57
C SER A 125 0.13 3.27 -22.47
N ILE A 126 0.69 3.54 -21.30
CA ILE A 126 0.61 2.62 -20.15
C ILE A 126 -0.81 2.59 -19.61
N MET A 127 -1.45 3.76 -19.43
CA MET A 127 -2.82 3.84 -18.91
C MET A 127 -3.83 3.14 -19.82
N SER A 128 -3.74 3.34 -21.15
CA SER A 128 -4.60 2.62 -22.12
C SER A 128 -4.47 1.12 -21.94
N THR A 129 -3.25 0.61 -21.81
CA THR A 129 -2.98 -0.83 -21.63
C THR A 129 -3.54 -1.38 -20.32
N VAL A 130 -3.44 -0.60 -19.23
CA VAL A 130 -4.03 -0.95 -17.93
C VAL A 130 -5.56 -0.94 -17.98
N HIS A 131 -6.17 0.07 -18.62
CA HIS A 131 -7.62 0.18 -18.73
C HIS A 131 -8.25 -0.90 -19.62
N GLU A 132 -7.59 -1.24 -20.72
CA GLU A 132 -8.03 -2.30 -21.64
C GLU A 132 -7.75 -3.71 -21.11
N GLY A 133 -6.95 -3.85 -20.04
CA GLY A 133 -6.62 -5.14 -19.46
C GLY A 133 -5.77 -6.04 -20.37
N ARG A 134 -5.08 -5.46 -21.38
CA ARG A 134 -4.24 -6.22 -22.32
C ARG A 134 -3.03 -6.88 -21.65
N GLY A 135 -2.62 -6.36 -20.48
CA GLY A 135 -1.36 -6.73 -19.84
C GLY A 135 -0.15 -6.23 -20.62
N GLY A 136 1.04 -6.43 -20.07
CA GLY A 136 2.30 -6.09 -20.73
C GLY A 136 3.37 -5.57 -19.76
N ILE A 137 4.62 -5.61 -20.21
CA ILE A 137 5.78 -5.10 -19.49
C ILE A 137 6.30 -3.87 -20.21
N PHE A 138 6.46 -2.78 -19.45
CA PHE A 138 6.99 -1.51 -19.94
C PHE A 138 8.30 -1.20 -19.24
N PHE A 139 9.30 -0.81 -20.03
CA PHE A 139 10.54 -0.24 -19.51
C PHE A 139 10.60 1.25 -19.81
N LEU A 140 10.56 2.07 -18.76
CA LEU A 140 10.72 3.51 -18.88
C LEU A 140 12.19 3.87 -18.69
N ASP A 141 12.89 4.09 -19.80
CA ASP A 141 14.23 4.64 -19.81
C ASP A 141 14.15 6.17 -19.74
N ALA A 142 14.84 6.75 -18.77
CA ALA A 142 14.81 8.19 -18.54
C ALA A 142 16.12 8.62 -17.87
N ALA A 143 16.77 9.61 -18.45
CA ALA A 143 17.97 10.20 -17.87
C ALA A 143 17.68 10.85 -16.51
N GLY A 144 18.71 11.02 -15.67
CA GLY A 144 18.57 11.69 -14.39
C GLY A 144 17.95 13.09 -14.55
N GLY A 145 16.99 13.43 -13.68
CA GLY A 145 16.33 14.75 -13.69
C GLY A 145 15.16 14.89 -14.67
N THR A 146 14.84 13.89 -15.48
CA THR A 146 13.74 13.95 -16.47
C THR A 146 12.35 13.67 -15.90
N GLY A 147 12.21 13.60 -14.58
CA GLY A 147 10.91 13.39 -13.92
C GLY A 147 10.39 11.95 -13.95
N LYS A 148 11.25 10.92 -14.09
CA LYS A 148 10.84 9.51 -14.03
C LYS A 148 9.94 9.20 -12.82
N THR A 149 10.40 9.53 -11.62
CA THR A 149 9.66 9.33 -10.37
C THR A 149 8.32 10.08 -10.37
N PHE A 150 8.25 11.24 -11.01
CA PHE A 150 7.01 12.00 -11.14
C PHE A 150 5.98 11.25 -11.98
N ILE A 151 6.39 10.72 -13.14
CA ILE A 151 5.51 9.89 -13.99
C ILE A 151 5.09 8.61 -13.26
N LEU A 152 6.02 7.92 -12.59
CA LEU A 152 5.71 6.70 -11.83
C LEU A 152 4.63 6.97 -10.77
N ASN A 153 4.73 8.09 -10.05
CA ASN A 153 3.73 8.49 -9.06
C ASN A 153 2.38 8.87 -9.70
N LEU A 154 2.37 9.50 -10.88
CA LEU A 154 1.13 9.78 -11.61
C LEU A 154 0.44 8.50 -12.10
N LEU A 155 1.20 7.53 -12.60
CA LEU A 155 0.65 6.23 -13.02
C LEU A 155 0.02 5.50 -11.83
N LEU A 156 0.71 5.47 -10.68
CA LEU A 156 0.18 4.92 -9.43
C LEU A 156 -1.11 5.63 -9.00
N ALA A 157 -1.09 6.97 -8.99
CA ALA A 157 -2.23 7.78 -8.59
C ALA A 157 -3.45 7.53 -9.50
N ARG A 158 -3.26 7.47 -10.82
CA ARG A 158 -4.35 7.28 -11.78
C ARG A 158 -5.06 5.94 -11.60
N VAL A 159 -4.32 4.87 -11.36
CA VAL A 159 -4.89 3.53 -11.11
C VAL A 159 -5.57 3.46 -9.75
N ARG A 160 -4.97 4.05 -8.71
CA ARG A 160 -5.56 4.08 -7.36
C ARG A 160 -6.82 4.95 -7.28
N MET A 161 -6.89 6.02 -8.08
CA MET A 161 -8.09 6.86 -8.21
C MET A 161 -9.29 6.07 -8.75
N ASP A 162 -9.06 5.06 -9.59
CA ASP A 162 -10.09 4.13 -10.05
C ASP A 162 -10.46 3.07 -8.99
N ASN A 163 -10.00 3.20 -7.74
CA ASN A 163 -10.13 2.20 -6.67
C ASN A 163 -9.52 0.82 -7.03
N LYS A 164 -8.53 0.80 -7.93
CA LYS A 164 -7.77 -0.40 -8.33
C LYS A 164 -6.46 -0.48 -7.54
N ILE A 165 -5.93 -1.69 -7.41
CA ILE A 165 -4.68 -1.93 -6.69
C ILE A 165 -3.50 -1.64 -7.61
N ALA A 166 -2.65 -0.68 -7.20
CA ALA A 166 -1.38 -0.39 -7.83
C ALA A 166 -0.25 -0.50 -6.79
N MET A 167 0.65 -1.45 -7.01
CA MET A 167 1.78 -1.72 -6.13
C MET A 167 2.99 -0.88 -6.53
N ALA A 168 3.58 -0.21 -5.56
CA ALA A 168 4.80 0.57 -5.74
C ALA A 168 5.97 -0.16 -5.08
N VAL A 169 6.92 -0.62 -5.89
CA VAL A 169 8.10 -1.35 -5.43
C VAL A 169 9.37 -0.66 -5.90
N ALA A 170 10.44 -0.78 -5.12
CA ALA A 170 11.76 -0.32 -5.52
C ALA A 170 12.85 -1.26 -5.01
N SER A 171 14.00 -1.26 -5.67
CA SER A 171 15.12 -2.13 -5.27
C SER A 171 15.86 -1.62 -4.02
N SER A 172 15.72 -0.35 -3.67
CA SER A 172 16.31 0.25 -2.46
C SER A 172 15.25 0.95 -1.60
N GLY A 173 15.49 1.01 -0.29
CA GLY A 173 14.58 1.68 0.65
C GLY A 173 14.43 3.18 0.34
N ILE A 174 15.51 3.85 -0.06
CA ILE A 174 15.48 5.28 -0.42
C ILE A 174 14.62 5.52 -1.66
N ALA A 175 14.73 4.67 -2.70
CA ALA A 175 13.89 4.78 -3.89
C ALA A 175 12.42 4.48 -3.57
N ALA A 176 12.15 3.53 -2.66
CA ALA A 176 10.80 3.21 -2.23
C ALA A 176 10.09 4.41 -1.59
N ILE A 177 10.78 5.21 -0.78
CA ILE A 177 10.23 6.41 -0.13
C ILE A 177 9.74 7.45 -1.16
N LEU A 178 10.40 7.53 -2.31
CA LEU A 178 10.04 8.49 -3.36
C LEU A 178 8.77 8.09 -4.14
N LEU A 179 8.36 6.82 -4.05
CA LEU A 179 7.09 6.35 -4.60
C LEU A 179 6.01 6.44 -3.53
N LYS A 180 4.84 6.98 -3.90
CA LYS A 180 3.68 7.03 -2.99
C LYS A 180 3.25 5.61 -2.62
N GLY A 181 3.31 5.28 -1.33
CA GLY A 181 3.05 3.93 -0.83
C GLY A 181 4.14 2.91 -1.19
N GLY A 182 5.32 3.37 -1.62
CA GLY A 182 6.41 2.52 -2.07
C GLY A 182 7.02 1.66 -0.97
N ARG A 183 7.48 0.46 -1.37
CA ARG A 183 8.16 -0.50 -0.50
C ARG A 183 9.33 -1.14 -1.23
N THR A 184 10.21 -1.83 -0.49
CA THR A 184 11.26 -2.60 -1.15
C THR A 184 10.68 -3.82 -1.85
N ALA A 185 11.20 -4.16 -3.03
CA ALA A 185 10.77 -5.33 -3.78
C ALA A 185 10.93 -6.62 -2.95
N HIS A 186 11.99 -6.70 -2.14
CA HIS A 186 12.22 -7.79 -1.18
C HIS A 186 11.05 -7.99 -0.22
N SER A 187 10.58 -6.92 0.43
CA SER A 187 9.46 -7.02 1.39
C SER A 187 8.10 -7.24 0.74
N THR A 188 7.96 -6.89 -0.54
CA THR A 188 6.64 -6.80 -1.20
C THR A 188 6.33 -7.99 -2.09
N ILE A 189 7.36 -8.59 -2.71
CA ILE A 189 7.21 -9.72 -3.64
C ILE A 189 7.99 -10.95 -3.13
N ASN A 190 8.46 -10.90 -1.88
CA ASN A 190 9.21 -11.97 -1.22
C ASN A 190 10.30 -12.57 -2.14
N LEU A 191 11.07 -11.66 -2.77
CA LEU A 191 12.20 -12.02 -3.63
C LEU A 191 13.31 -12.57 -2.74
N MET A 192 13.21 -13.85 -2.39
CA MET A 192 14.28 -14.54 -1.68
C MET A 192 15.49 -14.59 -2.60
N ALA A 193 16.67 -14.25 -2.06
CA ALA A 193 17.96 -14.45 -2.73
C ALA A 193 18.30 -15.95 -2.75
N THR A 194 17.51 -16.75 -3.46
CA THR A 194 17.73 -18.19 -3.64
C THR A 194 18.10 -18.48 -5.09
N ASP A 195 18.81 -19.57 -5.32
CA ASP A 195 19.29 -19.97 -6.65
C ASP A 195 18.20 -20.34 -7.65
N SER A 196 16.94 -20.46 -7.19
CA SER A 196 15.79 -20.71 -8.06
C SER A 196 15.01 -19.42 -8.35
N PRO A 197 14.58 -19.17 -9.59
CA PRO A 197 13.75 -18.01 -9.96
C PRO A 197 12.28 -18.19 -9.53
N MET A 198 12.03 -18.80 -8.36
CA MET A 198 10.68 -19.01 -7.84
C MET A 198 10.41 -18.03 -6.70
N CYS A 199 9.30 -17.30 -6.83
CA CYS A 199 8.79 -16.44 -5.78
C CYS A 199 8.32 -17.28 -4.60
N GLY A 200 8.63 -16.86 -3.36
CA GLY A 200 8.18 -17.54 -2.15
C GLY A 200 6.67 -17.44 -1.89
N ILE A 201 5.90 -16.77 -2.76
CA ILE A 201 4.48 -16.55 -2.60
C ILE A 201 3.69 -17.79 -3.05
N LYS A 202 3.11 -18.50 -2.08
CA LYS A 202 2.26 -19.67 -2.35
C LYS A 202 0.88 -19.24 -2.84
N ARG A 203 0.26 -20.06 -3.69
CA ARG A 203 -1.14 -19.86 -4.11
C ARG A 203 -2.08 -19.93 -2.91
N GLY A 204 -3.09 -19.06 -2.90
CA GLY A 204 -4.08 -18.98 -1.82
C GLY A 204 -3.58 -18.26 -0.56
N THR A 205 -2.32 -17.80 -0.55
CA THR A 205 -1.86 -16.86 0.47
C THR A 205 -2.41 -15.47 0.17
N ASP A 206 -2.49 -14.70 1.23
CA ASP A 206 -2.83 -13.29 1.22
C ASP A 206 -2.08 -12.46 0.18
N GLN A 207 -0.76 -12.60 0.16
CA GLN A 207 0.10 -11.90 -0.80
C GLN A 207 -0.15 -12.38 -2.23
N GLY A 208 -0.45 -13.66 -2.42
CA GLY A 208 -0.84 -14.22 -3.71
C GLY A 208 -2.20 -13.70 -4.21
N ASN A 209 -3.15 -13.50 -3.30
CA ASN A 209 -4.44 -12.89 -3.64
C ASN A 209 -4.29 -11.40 -3.94
N LEU A 210 -3.41 -10.68 -3.21
CA LEU A 210 -3.10 -9.28 -3.49
C LEU A 210 -2.53 -9.14 -4.91
N LEU A 211 -1.55 -9.98 -5.28
CA LEU A 211 -0.97 -9.97 -6.62
C LEU A 211 -1.99 -10.25 -7.73
N LYS A 212 -2.97 -11.12 -7.50
CA LYS A 212 -4.06 -11.38 -8.47
C LYS A 212 -4.96 -10.16 -8.70
N GLU A 213 -5.20 -9.39 -7.64
CA GLU A 213 -6.05 -8.20 -7.68
C GLU A 213 -5.31 -6.96 -8.22
N THR A 214 -3.97 -6.97 -8.17
CA THR A 214 -3.11 -5.89 -8.66
C THR A 214 -3.26 -5.66 -10.17
N LYS A 215 -3.48 -4.40 -10.54
CA LYS A 215 -3.60 -3.95 -11.94
C LYS A 215 -2.33 -3.30 -12.47
N LEU A 216 -1.44 -2.88 -11.57
CA LEU A 216 -0.19 -2.21 -11.91
C LEU A 216 0.87 -2.52 -10.87
N ILE A 217 2.06 -2.98 -11.30
CA ILE A 217 3.26 -3.04 -10.46
C ILE A 217 4.26 -2.04 -11.03
N MET A 218 4.58 -1.00 -10.27
CA MET A 218 5.61 -0.02 -10.62
C MET A 218 6.89 -0.34 -9.88
N TRP A 219 7.96 -0.64 -10.63
CA TRP A 219 9.27 -0.95 -10.07
C TRP A 219 10.31 0.15 -10.37
N ASP A 220 10.68 0.95 -9.36
CA ASP A 220 11.78 1.90 -9.49
C ASP A 220 13.15 1.28 -9.17
N LYS A 221 14.18 1.74 -9.89
CA LYS A 221 15.55 1.20 -9.85
C LYS A 221 15.62 -0.31 -10.15
N ALA A 222 14.73 -0.81 -11.01
CA ALA A 222 14.72 -2.21 -11.44
C ALA A 222 16.07 -2.67 -12.05
N THR A 223 16.85 -1.75 -12.63
CA THR A 223 18.20 -2.02 -13.15
C THR A 223 19.23 -2.36 -12.06
N MET A 224 18.95 -2.03 -10.80
CA MET A 224 19.78 -2.44 -9.65
C MET A 224 19.38 -3.82 -9.11
N SER A 225 18.30 -4.40 -9.63
CA SER A 225 17.88 -5.76 -9.28
C SER A 225 18.68 -6.78 -10.09
N HIS A 226 18.95 -7.93 -9.47
CA HIS A 226 19.53 -9.05 -10.19
C HIS A 226 18.56 -9.53 -11.28
N LYS A 227 19.05 -9.95 -12.46
CA LYS A 227 18.21 -10.42 -13.59
C LYS A 227 17.15 -11.44 -13.14
N ARG A 228 17.56 -12.39 -12.30
CA ARG A 228 16.67 -13.41 -11.72
C ARG A 228 15.49 -12.82 -10.94
N ALA A 229 15.69 -11.71 -10.25
CA ALA A 229 14.61 -11.07 -9.50
C ALA A 229 13.56 -10.44 -10.41
N LEU A 230 13.93 -10.05 -11.63
CA LEU A 230 12.99 -9.59 -12.65
C LEU A 230 12.26 -10.79 -13.29
N GLU A 231 12.99 -11.88 -13.59
CA GLU A 231 12.42 -13.13 -14.11
C GLU A 231 11.45 -13.80 -13.14
N THR A 232 11.60 -13.61 -11.82
CA THR A 232 10.67 -14.13 -10.82
C THR A 232 9.32 -13.38 -10.80
N VAL A 233 9.27 -12.17 -11.36
CA VAL A 233 8.07 -11.30 -11.33
C VAL A 233 7.29 -11.31 -12.65
N ASP A 234 7.96 -11.64 -13.77
CA ASP A 234 7.33 -11.96 -15.06
C ASP A 234 6.54 -13.29 -14.96
#